data_AF-A0A1X7Q1A8-F1
#
_entry.id   AF-A0A1X7Q1A8-F1
#
_cell.length_a   1.000
_cell.length_b   1.000
_cell.length_c   1.000
_cell.angle_alpha   90.00
_cell.angle_beta   90.00
_cell.angle_gamma   90.00
#
_symmetry.space_group_name_H-M   'P 1'
#
loop_
_entity.id
_entity.type
_entity.pdbx_description
1 polymer ?
#
loop_
_entity_poly.entity_id
_entity_poly.type
_entity_poly.pdbx_seq_one_letter_code
_entity_poly.pdbx_strand_id
1 'polypeptide(L)'
;MKRYSVALVVALAAAGVAAPIHAEGGLAFEPVAPEGLDETATEMVAALQEGMPAQLVAFEQAGFGAFGALAVPRGVALAPEKLASVANHASPDAAREAVLDVCQQQNGAPCTVIGLLVPEDN
;
A
#
# COMPACT_ATOMS: atom_id res chain seq x y z
N MET A 1 23.92 49.05 -12.87
CA MET A 1 23.33 48.72 -11.54
C MET A 1 21.90 48.23 -11.72
N LYS A 2 21.64 46.93 -11.54
CA LYS A 2 20.32 46.33 -11.19
C LYS A 2 20.49 44.81 -11.11
N ARG A 3 20.84 44.31 -9.92
CA ARG A 3 19.96 43.60 -8.96
C ARG A 3 19.55 42.22 -9.49
N TYR A 4 20.37 41.24 -9.11
CA TYR A 4 20.06 39.81 -9.17
C TYR A 4 18.92 39.52 -8.19
N SER A 5 17.74 39.19 -8.71
CA SER A 5 16.68 38.59 -7.90
C SER A 5 16.83 37.08 -8.00
N VAL A 6 17.43 36.48 -6.97
CA VAL A 6 17.41 35.03 -6.74
C VAL A 6 15.96 34.67 -6.43
N ALA A 7 15.25 34.08 -7.39
CA ALA A 7 13.96 33.47 -7.15
C ALA A 7 14.21 32.13 -6.48
N LEU A 8 14.05 32.11 -5.16
CA LEU A 8 13.98 30.90 -4.35
C LEU A 8 12.76 30.09 -4.81
N VAL A 9 12.99 29.07 -5.64
CA VAL A 9 11.96 28.06 -5.93
C VAL A 9 11.84 27.20 -4.69
N VAL A 10 10.88 27.54 -3.82
CA VAL A 10 10.43 26.63 -2.78
C VAL A 10 9.73 25.48 -3.50
N ALA A 11 10.47 24.41 -3.75
CA ALA A 11 9.90 23.12 -4.13
C ALA A 11 9.07 22.65 -2.93
N LEU A 12 7.77 22.89 -2.99
CA LEU A 12 6.80 22.27 -2.10
C LEU A 12 6.86 20.77 -2.39
N ALA A 13 7.59 20.02 -1.56
CA ALA A 13 7.46 18.58 -1.49
C ALA A 13 6.08 18.31 -0.90
N ALA A 14 5.08 18.19 -1.78
CA ALA A 14 3.82 17.59 -1.41
C ALA A 14 4.13 16.14 -1.04
N ALA A 15 4.20 15.86 0.26
CA ALA A 15 4.04 14.52 0.78
C ALA A 15 2.63 14.09 0.38
N GLY A 16 2.52 13.46 -0.79
CA GLY A 16 1.29 12.89 -1.27
C GLY A 16 0.92 11.73 -0.37
N VAL A 17 0.14 11.99 0.67
CA VAL A 17 -0.69 10.94 1.26
C VAL A 17 -1.66 10.59 0.15
N ALA A 18 -1.42 9.47 -0.54
CA ALA A 18 -2.33 9.00 -1.57
C ALA A 18 -3.69 8.80 -0.89
N ALA A 19 -4.70 9.52 -1.40
CA ALA A 19 -6.01 9.57 -0.77
C ALA A 19 -6.60 8.14 -0.71
N PRO A 20 -7.34 7.80 0.37
CA PRO A 20 -8.05 6.53 0.44
C PRO A 20 -8.92 6.36 -0.80
N ILE A 21 -8.82 5.18 -1.43
CA ILE A 21 -9.70 4.84 -2.53
C ILE A 21 -10.88 4.07 -1.96
N HIS A 22 -12.04 4.69 -2.04
CA HIS A 22 -13.30 4.16 -1.55
C HIS A 22 -13.90 3.20 -2.57
N ALA A 23 -14.32 2.03 -2.13
CA ALA A 23 -15.29 1.23 -2.86
C ALA A 23 -16.71 1.75 -2.56
N GLU A 24 -17.70 1.34 -3.35
CA GLU A 24 -19.10 1.61 -3.02
C GLU A 24 -19.63 0.77 -1.84
N GLY A 25 -18.78 -0.10 -1.26
CA GLY A 25 -19.03 -0.82 -0.02
C GLY A 25 -18.09 -0.35 1.09
N GLY A 26 -18.41 -0.73 2.33
CA GLY A 26 -17.80 -0.22 3.55
C GLY A 26 -16.33 -0.58 3.80
N LEU A 27 -15.55 -0.90 2.76
CA LEU A 27 -14.11 -1.17 2.82
C LEU A 27 -13.35 -0.25 1.84
N ALA A 28 -12.43 0.55 2.36
CA ALA A 28 -11.52 1.40 1.61
C ALA A 28 -10.13 0.75 1.48
N PHE A 29 -9.40 1.15 0.44
CA PHE A 29 -7.98 0.83 0.28
C PHE A 29 -7.12 2.08 0.48
N GLU A 30 -6.17 2.00 1.41
CA GLU A 30 -5.15 3.02 1.63
C GLU A 30 -3.81 2.55 1.07
N PRO A 31 -3.36 3.05 -0.09
CA PRO A 31 -2.04 2.73 -0.62
C PRO A 31 -0.93 3.23 0.31
N VAL A 32 0.07 2.38 0.55
CA VAL A 32 1.26 2.72 1.33
C VAL A 32 2.46 2.77 0.39
N ALA A 33 3.25 3.84 0.47
CA ALA A 33 4.47 3.96 -0.32
C ALA A 33 5.42 2.80 0.04
N PRO A 34 5.82 1.96 -0.93
CA PRO A 34 6.72 0.86 -0.65
C PRO A 34 8.13 1.37 -0.31
N GLU A 35 8.73 0.85 0.76
CA GLU A 35 10.09 1.19 1.15
C GLU A 35 11.09 0.10 0.74
N GLY A 36 12.25 0.50 0.20
CA GLY A 36 13.34 -0.42 -0.11
C GLY A 36 13.06 -1.40 -1.26
N LEU A 37 12.18 -1.02 -2.19
CA LEU A 37 12.01 -1.68 -3.49
C LEU A 37 12.88 -1.02 -4.56
N ASP A 38 13.24 -1.78 -5.59
CA ASP A 38 13.84 -1.22 -6.81
C ASP A 38 12.77 -0.55 -7.69
N GLU A 39 13.21 0.12 -8.75
CA GLU A 39 12.33 0.88 -9.66
C GLU A 39 11.27 -0.02 -10.31
N THR A 40 11.66 -1.19 -10.81
CA THR A 40 10.75 -2.14 -11.44
C THR A 40 9.69 -2.66 -10.45
N ALA A 41 10.11 -3.04 -9.24
CA ALA A 41 9.20 -3.47 -8.20
C ALA A 41 8.26 -2.34 -7.74
N THR A 42 8.73 -1.10 -7.72
CA THR A 42 7.92 0.08 -7.40
C THR A 42 6.84 0.33 -8.45
N GLU A 43 7.17 0.22 -9.74
CA GLU A 43 6.19 0.33 -10.84
C GLU A 43 5.12 -0.77 -10.77
N MET A 44 5.52 -2.00 -10.46
CA MET A 44 4.58 -3.11 -10.27
C MET A 44 3.64 -2.87 -9.09
N VAL A 45 4.16 -2.35 -7.97
CA VAL A 45 3.34 -1.98 -6.81
C VAL A 45 2.37 -0.85 -7.16
N ALA A 46 2.81 0.16 -7.92
CA ALA A 46 1.93 1.23 -8.36
C ALA A 46 0.77 0.69 -9.23
N ALA A 47 1.05 -0.20 -10.17
CA ALA A 47 0.01 -0.85 -10.98
C ALA A 47 -0.95 -1.72 -10.15
N LEU A 48 -0.43 -2.42 -9.13
CA LEU A 48 -1.27 -3.19 -8.19
C LEU A 48 -2.20 -2.26 -7.39
N GLN A 49 -1.67 -1.16 -6.85
CA GLN A 49 -2.44 -0.17 -6.10
C GLN A 49 -3.50 0.52 -6.97
N GLU A 50 -3.18 0.85 -8.22
CA GLU A 50 -4.13 1.44 -9.17
C GLU A 50 -5.27 0.46 -9.50
N GLY A 51 -4.98 -0.84 -9.56
CA GLY A 51 -5.97 -1.89 -9.79
C GLY A 51 -6.80 -2.26 -8.56
N MET A 52 -6.46 -1.76 -7.37
CA MET A 52 -7.13 -2.18 -6.14
C MET A 52 -8.63 -1.88 -6.03
N PRO A 53 -9.12 -0.71 -6.50
CA PRO A 53 -10.53 -0.37 -6.37
C PRO A 53 -11.45 -1.40 -7.03
N ALA A 54 -11.01 -2.00 -8.13
CA ALA A 54 -11.77 -3.05 -8.82
C ALA A 54 -11.84 -4.37 -8.03
N GLN A 55 -10.87 -4.64 -7.14
CA GLN A 55 -10.86 -5.87 -6.33
C GLN A 55 -11.45 -5.69 -4.94
N LEU A 56 -11.62 -4.45 -4.45
CA LEU A 56 -12.26 -4.18 -3.17
C LEU A 56 -13.65 -4.82 -3.08
N VAL A 57 -14.44 -4.73 -4.16
CA VAL A 57 -15.76 -5.39 -4.24
C VAL A 57 -15.66 -6.91 -4.05
N ALA A 58 -14.61 -7.55 -4.58
CA ALA A 58 -14.41 -8.98 -4.41
C ALA A 58 -13.99 -9.34 -2.97
N PHE A 59 -13.21 -8.48 -2.31
CA PHE A 59 -12.87 -8.64 -0.90
C PHE A 59 -14.11 -8.53 0.00
N GLU A 60 -14.98 -7.56 -0.25
CA GLU A 60 -16.24 -7.42 0.48
C GLU A 60 -17.13 -8.65 0.31
N GLN A 61 -17.28 -9.15 -0.92
CA GLN A 61 -18.03 -10.37 -1.20
C GLN A 61 -17.41 -11.62 -0.55
N ALA A 62 -16.09 -11.62 -0.37
CA ALA A 62 -15.38 -12.67 0.35
C ALA A 62 -15.47 -12.53 1.88
N GLY A 63 -16.22 -11.55 2.40
CA GLY A 63 -16.45 -11.34 3.83
C GLY A 63 -15.34 -10.54 4.51
N PHE A 64 -14.60 -9.73 3.76
CA PHE A 64 -13.61 -8.80 4.31
C PHE A 64 -14.38 -7.56 4.74
N GLY A 65 -14.39 -7.27 6.04
CA GLY A 65 -15.13 -6.13 6.60
C GLY A 65 -14.43 -5.46 7.78
N ALA A 66 -13.20 -5.88 8.08
CA ALA A 66 -12.35 -5.26 9.09
C ALA A 66 -10.97 -4.97 8.49
N PHE A 67 -10.02 -4.53 9.33
CA PHE A 67 -8.70 -4.14 8.85
C PHE A 67 -7.96 -5.29 8.16
N GLY A 68 -7.23 -4.94 7.11
CA GLY A 68 -6.36 -5.85 6.36
C GLY A 68 -5.14 -5.13 5.83
N ALA A 69 -4.22 -5.87 5.24
CA ALA A 69 -3.00 -5.32 4.69
C ALA A 69 -2.45 -6.16 3.55
N LEU A 70 -1.66 -5.51 2.69
CA LEU A 70 -0.93 -6.10 1.58
C LEU A 70 0.57 -5.85 1.76
N ALA A 71 1.39 -6.86 1.48
CA ALA A 71 2.85 -6.75 1.53
C ALA A 71 3.53 -7.49 0.38
N VAL A 72 4.73 -7.02 0.06
CA VAL A 72 5.61 -7.63 -0.94
C VAL A 72 7.02 -7.83 -0.39
N PRO A 73 7.76 -8.85 -0.85
CA PRO A 73 9.14 -9.05 -0.44
C PRO A 73 10.09 -8.02 -1.08
N ARG A 74 11.14 -7.68 -0.36
CA ARG A 74 12.22 -6.78 -0.80
C ARG A 74 13.41 -7.59 -1.32
N GLY A 75 14.11 -7.03 -2.31
CA GLY A 75 15.33 -7.62 -2.86
C GLY A 75 15.12 -8.92 -3.65
N VAL A 76 13.89 -9.22 -4.04
CA VAL A 76 13.54 -10.36 -4.90
C VAL A 76 12.60 -9.87 -6.00
N ALA A 77 12.67 -10.49 -7.18
CA ALA A 77 11.75 -10.19 -8.26
C ALA A 77 10.31 -10.45 -7.82
N LEU A 78 9.45 -9.43 -7.99
CA LEU A 78 8.03 -9.52 -7.69
C LEU A 78 7.30 -10.38 -8.71
N ALA A 79 6.35 -11.16 -8.24
CA ALA A 79 5.43 -11.95 -9.03
C ALA A 79 4.10 -12.06 -8.25
N PRO A 80 2.94 -12.26 -8.92
CA PRO A 80 1.65 -12.31 -8.25
C PRO A 80 1.58 -13.30 -7.07
N GLU A 81 2.26 -14.44 -7.18
CA GLU A 81 2.33 -15.47 -6.14
C GLU A 81 3.13 -15.07 -4.89
N LYS A 82 3.89 -13.97 -4.95
CA LYS A 82 4.69 -13.45 -3.83
C LYS A 82 4.00 -12.36 -3.04
N LEU A 83 2.84 -11.90 -3.51
CA LEU A 83 2.00 -10.93 -2.80
C LEU A 83 1.37 -11.62 -1.59
N ALA A 84 1.62 -11.06 -0.41
CA ALA A 84 0.94 -11.48 0.81
C ALA A 84 -0.25 -10.55 1.08
N SER A 85 -1.35 -11.14 1.54
CA SER A 85 -2.52 -10.42 2.01
C SER A 85 -3.05 -11.03 3.30
N VAL A 86 -3.56 -10.17 4.18
CA VAL A 86 -4.30 -10.56 5.40
C VAL A 86 -5.52 -9.67 5.56
N ALA A 87 -6.52 -10.14 6.29
CA ALA A 87 -7.76 -9.41 6.52
C ALA A 87 -8.45 -9.83 7.81
N ASN A 88 -9.48 -9.06 8.19
CA ASN A 88 -10.30 -9.27 9.38
C ASN A 88 -9.51 -9.16 10.69
N HIS A 89 -8.56 -8.24 10.74
CA HIS A 89 -7.79 -7.89 11.94
C HIS A 89 -8.45 -6.76 12.73
N ALA A 90 -8.14 -6.70 14.03
CA ALA A 90 -8.74 -5.77 14.97
C ALA A 90 -8.23 -4.31 14.84
N SER A 91 -7.08 -4.09 14.20
CA SER A 91 -6.49 -2.77 14.01
C SER A 91 -5.59 -2.73 12.77
N PRO A 92 -5.25 -1.53 12.24
CA PRO A 92 -4.27 -1.39 11.16
C PRO A 92 -2.91 -1.97 11.54
N ASP A 93 -2.45 -1.73 12.77
CA ASP A 93 -1.15 -2.22 13.23
C ASP A 93 -1.12 -3.74 13.32
N ALA A 94 -2.18 -4.37 13.80
CA ALA A 94 -2.29 -5.83 13.83
C ALA A 94 -2.29 -6.43 12.41
N ALA A 95 -2.93 -5.77 11.45
CA ALA A 95 -2.90 -6.18 10.04
C ALA A 95 -1.49 -6.03 9.44
N ARG A 96 -0.79 -4.93 9.74
CA ARG A 96 0.58 -4.66 9.28
C ARG A 96 1.56 -5.69 9.79
N GLU A 97 1.54 -5.96 11.10
CA GLU A 97 2.41 -6.97 11.71
C GLU A 97 2.14 -8.36 11.11
N ALA A 98 0.86 -8.74 11.03
CA ALA A 98 0.47 -10.04 10.48
C ALA A 98 0.88 -10.23 9.02
N VAL A 99 0.69 -9.21 8.16
CA VAL A 99 1.05 -9.35 6.74
C VAL A 99 2.56 -9.42 6.52
N LEU A 100 3.34 -8.72 7.34
CA LEU A 100 4.81 -8.79 7.26
C LEU A 100 5.31 -10.18 7.69
N ASP A 101 4.75 -10.73 8.76
CA ASP A 101 5.07 -12.09 9.21
C ASP A 101 4.71 -13.14 8.15
N VAL A 102 3.50 -13.06 7.58
CA VAL A 102 3.06 -13.96 6.51
C VAL A 102 3.97 -13.83 5.28
N CYS A 103 4.24 -12.60 4.84
CA CYS A 103 5.08 -12.35 3.68
C CYS A 103 6.51 -12.89 3.87
N GLN A 104 7.09 -12.69 5.05
CA GLN A 104 8.43 -13.17 5.36
C GLN A 104 8.48 -14.71 5.40
N GLN A 105 7.46 -15.34 5.98
CA GLN A 105 7.35 -16.81 6.00
C GLN A 105 7.18 -17.39 4.60
N GLN A 106 6.40 -16.73 3.74
CA GLN A 106 6.16 -17.17 2.36
C GLN A 106 7.38 -17.01 1.46
N ASN A 107 8.09 -15.89 1.59
CA ASN A 107 9.14 -15.50 0.63
C ASN A 107 10.57 -15.71 1.14
N GLY A 108 10.76 -15.92 2.45
CA GLY A 108 12.09 -16.03 3.05
C GLY A 108 12.93 -14.74 2.95
N ALA A 109 12.28 -13.59 2.75
CA ALA A 109 12.92 -12.30 2.54
C ALA A 109 12.25 -11.21 3.40
N PRO A 110 12.96 -10.12 3.74
CA PRO A 110 12.34 -8.97 4.39
C PRO A 110 11.22 -8.40 3.52
N CYS A 111 10.09 -8.04 4.11
CA CYS A 111 8.95 -7.49 3.37
C CYS A 111 8.70 -6.02 3.66
N THR A 112 7.88 -5.38 2.84
CA THR A 112 7.31 -4.04 3.07
C THR A 112 5.81 -4.07 2.85
N VAL A 113 5.08 -3.31 3.65
CA VAL A 113 3.64 -3.07 3.44
C VAL A 113 3.48 -2.15 2.25
N ILE A 114 2.50 -2.44 1.40
CA ILE A 114 2.16 -1.65 0.20
C ILE A 114 0.72 -1.15 0.22
N GLY A 115 -0.08 -1.55 1.20
CA GLY A 115 -1.44 -1.04 1.32
C GLY A 115 -2.17 -1.59 2.52
N LEU A 116 -3.22 -0.88 2.93
CA LEU A 116 -4.12 -1.25 4.01
C LEU A 116 -5.54 -1.33 3.48
N LEU A 117 -6.28 -2.32 3.99
CA LEU A 117 -7.73 -2.37 3.88
C LEU A 117 -8.29 -1.79 5.17
N VAL A 118 -9.13 -0.78 5.05
CA VAL A 118 -9.66 0.00 6.18
C VAL A 118 -11.19 0.01 6.08
N PRO A 119 -11.93 -0.44 7.09
CA PRO A 119 -13.38 -0.32 7.05
C PRO A 119 -13.78 1.14 7.21
N GLU A 120 -14.75 1.60 6.42
CA GLU A 120 -15.11 3.02 6.28
C GLU A 120 -15.68 3.66 7.56
N ASP A 121 -16.19 2.85 8.49
CA ASP A 121 -16.81 3.31 9.74
C ASP A 121 -15.80 3.59 10.89
N ASN A 122 -14.48 3.67 10.61
CA ASN A 122 -13.46 3.98 11.64
C ASN A 122 -13.31 5.44 12.01
#